data_AF-A0A1V1PDA0-F1
#
_entry.id   AF-A0A1V1PDA0-F1
#
_cell.length_a   1.000
_cell.length_b   1.000
_cell.length_c   1.000
_cell.angle_alpha   90.00
_cell.angle_beta   90.00
_cell.angle_gamma   90.00
#
_symmetry.space_group_name_H-M   'P 1'
#
loop_
_entity.id
_entity.type
_entity.pdbx_description
1 polymer ?
#
loop_
_entity_poly.entity_id
_entity_poly.type
_entity_poly.pdbx_seq_one_letter_code
_entity_poly.pdbx_strand_id
1 'polypeptide(L)'
;MGCIDHKHKYLFNQFDSYLIENNCRAEDITPELFINFRNTLNCEANTINMKMGILRMFFDYLNRIDSTVENPLQYISALPEKRFIPFCFFSKMRSRYIKTILMYTNT
;
A
#
# COMPACT_ATOMS: atom_id res chain seq x y z
N MET A 1 -5.74 -13.48 -24.11
CA MET A 1 -5.86 -14.54 -23.09
C MET A 1 -5.05 -14.09 -21.88
N GLY A 2 -5.72 -13.67 -20.82
CA GLY A 2 -5.15 -12.80 -19.78
C GLY A 2 -4.12 -13.49 -18.89
N CYS A 3 -2.93 -12.90 -18.81
CA CYS A 3 -1.95 -13.20 -17.78
C CYS A 3 -2.52 -12.72 -16.44
N ILE A 4 -3.19 -13.58 -15.69
CA ILE A 4 -3.52 -13.28 -14.30
C ILE A 4 -2.18 -13.27 -13.56
N ASP A 5 -1.69 -12.07 -13.25
CA ASP A 5 -0.49 -11.87 -12.43
C ASP A 5 -0.66 -12.69 -11.14
N HIS A 6 0.23 -13.66 -10.91
CA HIS A 6 0.18 -14.59 -9.77
C HIS A 6 0.01 -13.86 -8.42
N LYS A 7 0.44 -12.59 -8.36
CA LYS A 7 0.31 -11.70 -7.20
C LYS A 7 -1.13 -11.41 -6.80
N HIS A 8 -2.05 -11.29 -7.77
CA HIS A 8 -3.46 -10.98 -7.47
C HIS A 8 -4.17 -12.21 -6.90
N LYS A 9 -3.94 -13.39 -7.49
CA LYS A 9 -4.48 -14.65 -6.96
C LYS A 9 -4.01 -14.90 -5.53
N TYR A 10 -2.74 -14.63 -5.24
CA TYR A 10 -2.20 -14.75 -3.89
C TYR A 10 -2.88 -13.81 -2.89
N LEU A 11 -3.15 -12.56 -3.28
CA LEU A 11 -3.87 -11.60 -2.42
C LEU A 11 -5.28 -12.08 -2.08
N PHE A 12 -6.07 -12.51 -3.06
CA PHE A 12 -7.42 -13.00 -2.80
C PHE A 12 -7.42 -14.26 -1.95
N ASN A 13 -6.49 -15.19 -2.17
CA ASN A 13 -6.34 -16.36 -1.29
C ASN A 13 -5.96 -15.95 0.15
N GLN A 14 -5.05 -14.99 0.31
CA GLN A 14 -4.66 -14.47 1.63
C GLN A 14 -5.84 -13.83 2.35
N PHE A 15 -6.65 -13.05 1.63
CA PHE A 15 -7.87 -12.45 2.17
C PHE A 15 -8.92 -13.51 2.51
N ASP A 16 -9.14 -14.48 1.64
CA ASP A 16 -10.08 -15.60 1.87
C ASP A 16 -9.70 -16.42 3.10
N SER A 17 -8.41 -16.77 3.24
CA SER A 17 -7.90 -17.45 4.45
C SER A 17 -8.12 -16.61 5.70
N TYR A 18 -7.91 -15.29 5.63
CA TYR A 18 -8.17 -14.38 6.74
C TYR A 18 -9.65 -14.36 7.15
N LEU A 19 -10.58 -14.39 6.19
CA LEU A 19 -12.02 -14.48 6.48
C LEU A 19 -12.37 -15.80 7.18
N ILE A 20 -11.82 -16.91 6.70
CA ILE A 20 -12.06 -18.25 7.28
C ILE A 20 -11.52 -18.31 8.72
N GLU A 21 -10.28 -17.86 8.94
CA GLU A 21 -9.62 -17.87 10.25
C GLU A 21 -10.36 -17.03 11.29
N ASN A 22 -11.00 -15.93 10.87
CA ASN A 22 -11.78 -15.05 11.75
C ASN A 22 -13.27 -15.42 11.79
N ASN A 23 -13.69 -16.51 11.12
CA ASN A 23 -15.08 -16.95 11.02
C ASN A 23 -16.03 -15.83 10.56
N CYS A 24 -15.57 -14.99 9.62
CA CYS A 24 -16.32 -13.85 9.12
C CYS A 24 -17.46 -14.29 8.20
N ARG A 25 -18.63 -13.69 8.39
CA ARG A 25 -19.79 -13.81 7.51
C ARG A 25 -19.85 -12.61 6.56
N ALA A 26 -20.77 -12.66 5.60
CA ALA A 26 -20.99 -11.55 4.66
C ALA A 26 -21.33 -10.23 5.40
N GLU A 27 -22.05 -10.34 6.52
CA GLU A 27 -22.44 -9.22 7.37
C GLU A 27 -21.22 -8.55 8.07
N ASP A 28 -20.13 -9.28 8.25
CA ASP A 28 -18.92 -8.82 8.95
C ASP A 28 -17.95 -8.07 8.03
N ILE A 29 -18.28 -7.97 6.73
CA ILE A 29 -17.48 -7.26 5.71
C ILE A 29 -17.65 -5.74 5.91
N THR A 30 -17.01 -5.23 6.96
CA THR A 30 -17.03 -3.82 7.36
C THR A 30 -15.69 -3.14 7.07
N PRO A 31 -15.62 -1.80 7.05
CA PRO A 31 -14.35 -1.09 6.92
C PRO A 31 -13.30 -1.49 7.98
N GLU A 32 -13.74 -1.83 9.20
CA GLU A 32 -12.87 -2.26 10.29
C GLU A 32 -12.15 -3.57 9.98
N LEU A 33 -12.85 -4.54 9.38
CA LEU A 33 -12.26 -5.80 8.92
C LEU A 33 -11.08 -5.56 7.99
N PHE A 34 -11.20 -4.61 7.06
CA PHE A 34 -10.13 -4.26 6.13
C PHE A 34 -8.96 -3.54 6.79
N ILE A 35 -9.21 -2.75 7.84
CA ILE A 35 -8.14 -2.16 8.66
C ILE A 35 -7.38 -3.26 9.40
N ASN A 36 -8.09 -4.22 9.98
CA ASN A 36 -7.50 -5.35 10.69
C ASN A 36 -6.71 -6.25 9.74
N PHE A 37 -7.28 -6.61 8.58
CA PHE A 37 -6.58 -7.33 7.52
C PHE A 37 -5.32 -6.57 7.07
N ARG A 38 -5.40 -5.26 6.85
CA ARG A 38 -4.24 -4.44 6.48
C ARG A 38 -3.10 -4.56 7.51
N ASN A 39 -3.42 -4.65 8.79
CA ASN A 39 -2.43 -4.76 9.86
C ASN A 39 -1.76 -6.14 9.93
N THR A 40 -2.34 -7.17 9.31
CA THR A 40 -1.70 -8.50 9.21
C THR A 40 -0.72 -8.60 8.03
N LEU A 41 -0.76 -7.65 7.09
CA LEU A 41 0.13 -7.62 5.93
C LEU A 41 1.54 -7.17 6.33
N ASN A 42 2.46 -8.11 6.45
CA ASN A 42 3.87 -7.84 6.76
C ASN A 42 4.67 -7.44 5.51
N CYS A 43 4.38 -6.28 4.90
CA CYS A 43 5.13 -5.74 3.77
C CYS A 43 5.20 -4.20 3.76
N GLU A 44 5.90 -3.61 2.79
CA GLU A 44 6.04 -2.15 2.71
C GLU A 44 4.70 -1.44 2.44
N ALA A 45 4.56 -0.22 2.96
CA ALA A 45 3.34 0.61 2.83
C ALA A 45 2.85 0.73 1.37
N ASN A 46 3.76 0.88 0.40
CA ASN A 46 3.42 0.96 -1.02
C ASN A 46 2.78 -0.34 -1.52
N THR A 47 3.33 -1.49 -1.11
CA THR A 47 2.78 -2.81 -1.45
C THR A 47 1.43 -3.05 -0.76
N ILE A 48 1.29 -2.62 0.49
CA ILE A 48 0.01 -2.66 1.20
C ILE A 48 -1.03 -1.81 0.47
N ASN A 49 -0.70 -0.56 0.10
CA ASN A 49 -1.60 0.33 -0.63
C ASN A 49 -2.03 -0.28 -1.96
N MET A 50 -1.12 -0.91 -2.70
CA MET A 50 -1.44 -1.64 -3.93
C MET A 50 -2.44 -2.78 -3.66
N LYS A 51 -2.19 -3.62 -2.65
CA LYS A 51 -3.10 -4.72 -2.26
C LYS A 51 -4.49 -4.20 -1.89
N MET A 52 -4.57 -3.17 -1.04
CA MET A 52 -5.83 -2.56 -0.63
C MET A 52 -6.56 -1.92 -1.83
N GLY A 53 -5.82 -1.35 -2.79
CA GLY A 53 -6.37 -0.83 -4.04
C GLY A 53 -7.01 -1.92 -4.91
N ILE A 54 -6.39 -3.10 -5.01
CA ILE A 54 -6.97 -4.25 -5.74
C ILE A 54 -8.27 -4.72 -5.08
N LEU A 55 -8.30 -4.85 -3.76
CA LEU A 55 -9.52 -5.19 -3.02
C LEU A 55 -10.61 -4.12 -3.24
N ARG A 56 -10.26 -2.83 -3.18
CA ARG A 56 -11.20 -1.74 -3.45
C ARG A 56 -11.83 -1.86 -4.84
N MET A 57 -11.02 -2.09 -5.88
CA MET A 57 -11.52 -2.28 -7.25
C MET A 57 -12.44 -3.49 -7.37
N PHE A 58 -12.18 -4.56 -6.62
CA PHE A 58 -13.06 -5.73 -6.60
C PHE A 58 -14.43 -5.39 -6.00
N PHE A 59 -14.48 -4.68 -4.88
CA PHE A 59 -15.76 -4.25 -4.29
C PHE A 59 -16.47 -3.16 -5.11
N ASP A 60 -15.74 -2.27 -5.78
CA ASP A 60 -16.31 -1.34 -6.76
C ASP A 60 -16.98 -2.10 -7.92
N TYR A 61 -16.35 -3.19 -8.37
CA TYR A 61 -16.93 -4.05 -9.40
C TYR A 61 -18.21 -4.75 -8.93
N LEU A 62 -18.24 -5.23 -7.68
CA LEU A 62 -19.45 -5.83 -7.08
C LEU A 62 -20.58 -4.82 -6.96
N ASN A 63 -20.30 -3.62 -6.41
CA ASN A 63 -21.26 -2.52 -6.32
C ASN A 63 -21.84 -2.14 -7.70
N ARG A 64 -21.02 -2.20 -8.75
CA ARG A 64 -21.49 -1.92 -10.11
C ARG A 64 -22.46 -2.98 -10.65
N ILE A 65 -22.31 -4.25 -10.24
CA ILE A 65 -23.21 -5.35 -10.64
C ILE A 65 -24.48 -5.33 -9.79
N ASP A 66 -24.32 -5.07 -8.50
CA ASP A 66 -25.38 -5.01 -7.52
C ASP A 66 -25.16 -3.80 -6.62
N SER A 67 -25.97 -2.76 -6.84
CA SER A 67 -25.88 -1.49 -6.12
C SER A 67 -26.26 -1.57 -4.64
N THR A 68 -26.73 -2.74 -4.17
CA THR A 68 -26.96 -2.97 -2.74
C THR A 68 -25.65 -3.23 -1.98
N VAL A 69 -24.57 -3.55 -2.70
CA VAL A 69 -23.24 -3.79 -2.13
C VAL A 69 -22.46 -2.48 -2.05
N GLU A 70 -22.49 -1.82 -0.89
CA GLU A 70 -21.62 -0.67 -0.64
C GLU A 70 -20.15 -1.10 -0.56
N ASN A 71 -19.21 -0.29 -1.08
CA ASN A 71 -17.79 -0.61 -1.01
C ASN A 71 -17.21 -0.27 0.39
N PRO A 72 -16.85 -1.28 1.21
CA PRO A 72 -16.36 -1.05 2.56
C PRO A 72 -14.96 -0.39 2.59
N LEU A 73 -14.24 -0.39 1.47
CA LEU A 73 -12.92 0.24 1.36
C LEU A 73 -12.97 1.69 0.87
N GLN A 74 -14.14 2.24 0.52
CA GLN A 74 -14.24 3.55 -0.14
C GLN A 74 -13.55 4.67 0.65
N TYR A 75 -13.68 4.65 1.98
CA TYR A 75 -13.18 5.71 2.86
C TYR A 75 -11.84 5.38 3.55
N ILE A 76 -11.25 4.21 3.28
CA ILE A 76 -9.99 3.81 3.91
C ILE A 76 -8.82 4.55 3.23
N SER A 77 -8.15 5.43 3.98
CA SER A 77 -7.00 6.17 3.46
C SER A 77 -5.80 5.25 3.22
N ALA A 78 -5.03 5.56 2.18
CA ALA A 78 -3.73 4.94 1.93
C ALA A 78 -2.75 5.21 3.08
N LEU A 79 -1.85 4.27 3.34
CA LEU A 79 -0.73 4.46 4.26
C LEU A 79 0.27 5.47 3.68
N PRO A 80 0.98 6.24 4.52
CA PRO A 80 1.99 7.19 4.05
C PRO A 80 3.10 6.43 3.32
N GLU A 81 3.25 6.74 2.02
CA GLU A 81 4.29 6.14 1.20
C GLU A 81 5.67 6.60 1.67
N LYS A 82 6.64 5.68 1.69
CA LYS A 82 8.05 6.05 1.83
C LYS A 82 8.46 6.80 0.56
N ARG A 83 8.27 8.13 0.55
CA ARG A 83 8.77 8.97 -0.52
C ARG A 83 10.30 8.92 -0.47
N PHE A 84 10.90 8.34 -1.51
CA PHE A 84 12.30 8.60 -1.80
C PHE A 84 12.42 10.10 -2.09
N ILE A 85 12.95 10.85 -1.15
CA ILE A 85 13.35 12.24 -1.37
C ILE A 85 14.71 12.13 -2.05
N PRO A 86 14.82 12.33 -3.39
CA PRO A 86 16.14 12.40 -3.99
C PRO A 86 16.91 13.51 -3.29
N PHE A 87 18.06 13.17 -2.72
CA PHE A 87 19.02 14.16 -2.27
C PHE A 87 19.51 14.89 -3.52
N CYS A 88 18.79 15.94 -3.91
CA CYS A 88 19.24 16.88 -4.91
C CYS A 88 20.41 17.66 -4.29
N PHE A 89 21.62 17.10 -4.34
CA PHE A 89 22.83 17.86 -4.13
C PHE A 89 22.91 18.91 -5.23
N PHE A 90 22.37 20.10 -4.96
CA PHE A 90 22.59 21.26 -5.80
C PHE A 90 24.10 21.37 -6.05
N SER A 91 24.50 21.34 -7.31
CA SER A 91 25.90 21.45 -7.74
C SER A 91 26.63 22.61 -7.05
N LYS A 92 25.89 23.66 -6.70
CA LYS A 92 26.37 24.86 -6.01
C LYS A 92 26.70 24.66 -4.52
N MET A 93 26.11 23.67 -3.83
CA MET A 93 26.46 23.34 -2.43
C MET A 93 27.70 22.43 -2.35
N ARG A 94 27.95 21.58 -3.36
CA ARG A 94 29.11 20.66 -3.39
C ARG A 94 30.46 21.37 -3.31
N SER A 95 30.61 22.50 -4.01
CA SER A 95 31.90 23.21 -4.05
C SER A 95 32.26 23.87 -2.72
N ARG A 96 31.27 24.29 -1.91
CA ARG A 96 31.51 24.93 -0.61
C ARG A 96 32.00 23.93 0.43
N TYR A 97 31.38 22.74 0.50
CA TYR A 97 31.76 21.68 1.45
C TYR A 97 33.15 21.10 1.17
N ILE A 98 33.50 20.83 -0.09
CA ILE A 98 34.83 20.29 -0.44
C ILE A 98 35.93 21.33 -0.15
N LYS A 99 35.69 22.61 -0.40
CA LYS A 99 36.66 23.68 -0.13
C LYS A 99 36.91 23.85 1.38
N THR A 100 35.85 23.76 2.19
CA THR A 100 35.98 23.84 3.65
C THR A 100 36.79 22.66 4.20
N ILE A 101 36.53 21.43 3.76
CA ILE A 101 37.29 20.26 4.23
C ILE A 101 38.78 20.37 3.85
N LEU A 102 39.09 20.80 2.62
CA LEU A 102 40.47 20.99 2.17
C LEU A 102 41.22 22.12 2.91
N MET A 103 40.50 23.13 3.43
CA MET A 103 41.11 24.21 4.22
C MET A 103 41.46 23.79 5.64
N TYR A 104 40.77 22.82 6.23
CA TYR A 104 41.04 22.32 7.59
C TYR A 104 42.11 21.21 7.64
N THR A 105 42.49 20.60 6.51
CA THR A 105 43.49 19.53 6.45
C THR A 105 44.89 20.02 6.03
N ASN A 106 45.08 21.33 5.84
CA ASN A 106 46.35 21.95 5.43
C ASN A 106 46.91 22.95 6.47
N THR A 107 46.49 22.83 7.73
CA THR A 107 47.12 23.44 8.91
C THR A 107 47.53 22.33 9.85
#